data_AF-A0A3S8X1U2-F1
#
_entry.id   AF-A0A3S8X1U2-F1
#
_cell.length_a   1.000
_cell.length_b   1.000
_cell.length_c   1.000
_cell.angle_alpha   90.00
_cell.angle_beta   90.00
_cell.angle_gamma   90.00
#
_symmetry.space_group_name_H-M   'P 1'
#
loop_
_entity.id
_entity.type
_entity.pdbx_description
1 polymer ?
#
loop_
_entity_poly.entity_id
_entity_poly.type
_entity_poly.pdbx_seq_one_letter_code
_entity_poly.pdbx_strand_id
1 'polypeptide(L)'
;MPCVTHDDAPLLADLMPWSVAPPRLGRGWPAAPDPACLKARWDALMKATGEDREALFQSTRARTPHSAVGRLPGRDGGTERLARASGPCAEPVRVLYAPFDEQWLIPDQRLIDAARPELWRVADERQVFVVEAQGARDGAADGDAGPPLLATSLPPVLRAGRVRPLYRRPGAAEPNLALGLTGHLAARLGHAPSPVDVLAWTTAVARPTPAGLAVPLTGDVDAWERGVAVGRRMLWLMRRDGERPKLPGGRRPYVRAPLPSRPLTVRYDRDEEALLLDEGRVSPVPPEAWEFEAGGVRVLEQWFAARTEAGEPGTLAAIRPVAWPQAWTSELLELVTVLTLLAELRAERVALTSPGLPRPITPAELREAGVLPVPSAARRPASVLDAQEEGPEGQLALL
;
A
#
# COMPACT_ATOMS: atom_id res chain seq x y z
N MET A 1 -34.02 26.54 -13.16
CA MET A 1 -33.52 25.92 -11.92
C MET A 1 -32.15 25.35 -12.21
N PRO A 2 -31.10 25.66 -11.44
CA PRO A 2 -29.82 25.01 -11.64
C PRO A 2 -29.95 23.56 -11.16
N CYS A 3 -29.74 22.62 -12.07
CA CYS A 3 -29.60 21.21 -11.81
C CYS A 3 -28.32 21.01 -10.99
N VAL A 4 -28.45 20.98 -9.67
CA VAL A 4 -27.38 20.51 -8.79
C VAL A 4 -27.60 19.01 -8.63
N THR A 5 -27.12 18.21 -9.57
CA THR A 5 -26.95 16.77 -9.37
C THR A 5 -25.87 16.59 -8.30
N HIS A 6 -26.28 16.58 -7.03
CA HIS A 6 -25.44 15.96 -6.02
C HIS A 6 -25.30 14.49 -6.41
N ASP A 7 -24.06 14.15 -6.69
CA ASP A 7 -23.55 12.83 -6.92
C ASP A 7 -23.84 11.95 -5.68
N ASP A 8 -25.05 11.37 -5.62
CA ASP A 8 -25.53 10.56 -4.51
C ASP A 8 -24.96 9.13 -4.60
N ALA A 9 -23.62 9.04 -4.56
CA ALA A 9 -22.88 7.79 -4.51
C ALA A 9 -22.49 7.45 -3.05
N PRO A 10 -22.52 6.17 -2.64
CA PRO A 10 -22.09 5.80 -1.30
C PRO A 10 -20.59 6.03 -1.09
N LEU A 11 -20.21 6.34 0.15
CA LEU A 11 -18.81 6.50 0.51
C LEU A 11 -18.13 5.15 0.72
N LEU A 12 -16.86 5.06 0.33
CA LEU A 12 -16.02 3.90 0.63
C LEU A 12 -15.99 3.58 2.14
N ALA A 13 -16.06 4.62 2.98
CA ALA A 13 -16.08 4.47 4.43
C ALA A 13 -17.32 3.76 4.96
N ASP A 14 -18.39 3.69 4.18
CA ASP A 14 -19.60 2.96 4.49
C ASP A 14 -19.61 1.58 3.82
N LEU A 15 -19.07 1.46 2.60
CA LEU A 15 -18.96 0.18 1.90
C LEU A 15 -17.90 -0.76 2.49
N MET A 16 -16.77 -0.25 2.95
CA MET A 16 -15.66 -1.00 3.58
C MET A 16 -15.39 -0.47 4.99
N PRO A 17 -16.24 -0.77 5.98
CA PRO A 17 -16.36 0.03 7.21
C PRO A 17 -15.14 -0.01 8.13
N TRP A 18 -14.40 -1.12 8.21
CA TRP A 18 -13.20 -1.21 9.02
C TRP A 18 -12.03 -0.52 8.32
N SER A 19 -11.46 0.47 9.01
CA SER A 19 -10.21 1.11 8.59
C SER A 19 -9.32 1.39 9.79
N VAL A 20 -8.02 1.44 9.57
CA VAL A 20 -7.04 1.83 10.57
C VAL A 20 -6.04 2.81 9.97
N ALA A 21 -5.40 3.62 10.82
CA ALA A 21 -4.23 4.36 10.39
C ALA A 21 -3.07 3.38 10.09
N PRO A 22 -2.22 3.63 9.09
CA PRO A 22 -1.04 2.81 8.83
C PRO A 22 -0.16 2.62 10.07
N PRO A 23 0.60 1.50 10.16
CA PRO A 23 1.68 1.36 11.12
C PRO A 23 2.68 2.51 11.00
N ARG A 24 3.16 3.00 12.13
CA ARG A 24 4.14 4.09 12.18
C ARG A 24 5.45 3.55 12.71
N LEU A 25 6.49 3.57 11.90
CA LEU A 25 7.82 3.13 12.32
C LEU A 25 8.44 4.09 13.35
N GLY A 26 8.28 5.41 13.13
CA GLY A 26 8.81 6.46 14.02
C GLY A 26 10.30 6.75 13.85
N ARG A 27 11.01 5.89 13.12
CA ARG A 27 12.43 5.99 12.78
C ARG A 27 12.67 5.32 11.41
N GLY A 28 13.73 5.71 10.71
CA GLY A 28 13.95 5.26 9.33
C GLY A 28 14.68 3.91 9.22
N TRP A 29 15.59 3.62 10.15
CA TRP A 29 16.53 2.50 10.00
C TRP A 29 15.92 1.08 9.97
N PRO A 30 14.75 0.78 10.59
CA PRO A 30 14.13 -0.55 10.54
C PRO A 30 13.58 -0.93 9.16
N ALA A 31 13.48 0.02 8.23
CA ALA A 31 13.09 -0.22 6.85
C ALA A 31 14.18 0.22 5.85
N ALA A 32 14.30 -0.52 4.75
CA ALA A 32 15.25 -0.21 3.67
C ALA A 32 14.91 -0.93 2.37
N PRO A 33 15.36 -0.42 1.21
CA PRO A 33 15.25 -1.14 -0.06
C PRO A 33 16.09 -2.42 -0.15
N ASP A 34 17.04 -2.63 0.78
CA ASP A 34 17.94 -3.79 0.79
C ASP A 34 17.87 -4.52 2.16
N PRO A 35 17.59 -5.83 2.19
CA PRO A 35 17.45 -6.59 3.43
C PRO A 35 18.79 -6.87 4.10
N ALA A 36 19.89 -6.95 3.34
CA ALA A 36 21.21 -7.18 3.92
C ALA A 36 21.65 -5.97 4.76
N CYS A 37 21.33 -4.74 4.32
CA CYS A 37 21.52 -3.55 5.13
C CYS A 37 20.72 -3.57 6.43
N LEU A 38 19.50 -4.10 6.44
CA LEU A 38 18.71 -4.23 7.67
C LEU A 38 19.38 -5.18 8.68
N LYS A 39 19.89 -6.32 8.20
CA LYS A 39 20.65 -7.26 9.03
C LYS A 39 21.94 -6.61 9.57
N ALA A 40 22.68 -5.89 8.73
CA ALA A 40 23.88 -5.16 9.15
C ALA A 40 23.58 -4.04 10.18
N ARG A 41 22.45 -3.33 10.02
CA ARG A 41 21.98 -2.33 10.99
C ARG A 41 21.64 -2.95 12.33
N TRP A 42 20.95 -4.09 12.32
CA TRP A 42 20.67 -4.85 13.53
C TRP A 42 21.96 -5.28 14.23
N ASP A 43 22.92 -5.84 13.49
CA ASP A 43 24.21 -6.26 14.06
C ASP A 43 24.98 -5.09 14.68
N ALA A 44 24.97 -3.92 14.03
CA ALA A 44 25.57 -2.71 14.57
C ALA A 44 24.89 -2.28 15.88
N LEU A 45 23.55 -2.30 15.94
CA LEU A 45 22.80 -2.01 17.16
C LEU A 45 23.12 -3.00 18.30
N MET A 46 23.22 -4.30 17.99
CA MET A 46 23.53 -5.35 18.97
C MET A 46 24.98 -5.29 19.48
N LYS A 47 25.92 -4.77 18.68
CA LYS A 47 27.32 -4.55 19.09
C LYS A 47 27.50 -3.32 19.97
N ALA A 48 26.66 -2.30 19.79
CA ALA A 48 26.68 -1.10 20.63
C ALA A 48 26.20 -1.40 22.05
N THR A 49 26.68 -0.63 23.02
CA THR A 49 26.34 -0.76 24.46
C THR A 49 26.11 0.60 25.09
N GLY A 50 25.32 0.66 26.17
CA GLY A 50 25.09 1.91 26.91
C GLY A 50 24.52 3.03 26.04
N GLU A 51 25.07 4.23 26.20
CA GLU A 51 24.63 5.46 25.50
C GLU A 51 24.70 5.34 23.97
N ASP A 52 25.71 4.63 23.43
CA ASP A 52 25.85 4.43 21.98
C ASP A 52 24.67 3.63 21.40
N ARG A 53 24.20 2.61 22.13
CA ARG A 53 23.04 1.81 21.71
C ARG A 53 21.77 2.68 21.72
N GLU A 54 21.61 3.53 22.73
CA GLU A 54 20.46 4.44 22.82
C GLU A 54 20.46 5.48 21.69
N ALA A 55 21.62 6.05 21.39
CA ALA A 55 21.81 6.99 20.28
C ALA A 55 21.50 6.34 18.93
N LEU A 56 22.06 5.15 18.66
CA LEU A 56 21.80 4.41 17.41
C LEU A 56 20.33 3.98 17.25
N PHE A 57 19.66 3.66 18.36
CA PHE A 57 18.26 3.26 18.32
C PHE A 57 17.32 4.37 17.85
N GLN A 58 17.68 5.64 18.09
CA GLN A 58 16.89 6.84 17.80
C GLN A 58 15.55 6.83 18.55
N SER A 59 15.59 6.81 19.89
CA SER A 59 14.41 6.76 20.76
C SER A 59 13.36 7.82 20.39
N THR A 60 12.09 7.43 20.46
CA THR A 60 10.93 8.32 20.31
C THR A 60 10.13 8.30 21.61
N ARG A 61 9.13 9.17 21.72
CA ARG A 61 8.18 9.14 22.85
C ARG A 61 7.44 7.79 22.99
N ALA A 62 7.35 7.01 21.91
CA ALA A 62 6.57 5.78 21.87
C ALA A 62 7.42 4.52 22.04
N ARG A 63 8.70 4.57 21.65
CA ARG A 63 9.62 3.43 21.70
C ARG A 63 11.03 3.88 22.08
N THR A 64 11.57 3.15 23.04
CA THR A 64 12.94 3.24 23.57
C THR A 64 13.51 1.81 23.66
N PRO A 65 14.84 1.64 23.84
CA PRO A 65 15.43 0.31 24.04
C PRO A 65 14.86 -0.42 25.27
N HIS A 66 14.23 0.31 26.19
CA HIS A 66 13.61 -0.23 27.40
C HIS A 66 12.11 -0.50 27.25
N SER A 67 11.52 -0.29 26.07
CA SER A 67 10.10 -0.56 25.86
C SER A 67 9.81 -2.07 25.92
N ALA A 68 8.85 -2.46 26.75
CA ALA A 68 8.35 -3.83 26.83
C ALA A 68 7.05 -3.91 26.00
N VAL A 69 7.06 -4.70 24.94
CA VAL A 69 5.93 -4.89 24.03
C VAL A 69 5.79 -6.36 23.68
N GLY A 70 4.57 -6.80 23.39
CA GLY A 70 4.33 -8.14 22.89
C GLY A 70 4.93 -8.37 21.51
N ARG A 71 4.93 -9.63 21.12
CA ARG A 71 5.36 -10.12 19.82
C ARG A 71 4.43 -9.58 18.73
N LEU A 72 5.02 -9.19 17.61
CA LEU A 72 4.24 -8.79 16.44
C LEU A 72 3.50 -10.04 15.91
N PRO A 73 2.16 -10.01 15.72
CA PRO A 73 1.41 -11.21 15.36
C PRO A 73 1.92 -11.86 14.07
N GLY A 74 2.07 -13.19 14.10
CA GLY A 74 2.56 -13.99 12.97
C GLY A 74 4.04 -13.79 12.64
N ARG A 75 4.86 -13.26 13.57
CA ARG A 75 6.28 -12.97 13.37
C ARG A 75 7.15 -13.48 14.52
N ASP A 76 8.41 -13.76 14.21
CA ASP A 76 9.36 -14.39 15.13
C ASP A 76 10.20 -13.38 15.96
N GLY A 77 9.83 -12.09 15.97
CA GLY A 77 10.54 -11.05 16.73
C GLY A 77 10.51 -11.27 18.26
N GLY A 78 11.56 -10.82 18.95
CA GLY A 78 11.69 -10.94 20.41
C GLY A 78 10.74 -10.03 21.20
N THR A 79 10.46 -10.41 22.44
CA THR A 79 9.58 -9.67 23.38
C THR A 79 10.34 -9.05 24.55
N GLU A 80 11.61 -9.42 24.71
CA GLU A 80 12.52 -8.84 25.68
C GLU A 80 12.90 -7.41 25.31
N ARG A 81 13.13 -6.54 26.29
CA ARG A 81 13.63 -5.17 26.05
C ARG A 81 14.93 -5.18 25.24
N LEU A 82 15.00 -4.38 24.18
CA LEU A 82 16.19 -4.25 23.31
C LEU A 82 17.48 -3.86 24.04
N ALA A 83 17.38 -3.18 25.18
CA ALA A 83 18.52 -2.88 26.04
C ALA A 83 19.24 -4.14 26.55
N ARG A 84 18.52 -5.27 26.67
CA ARG A 84 19.05 -6.58 27.10
C ARG A 84 19.01 -7.64 25.99
N ALA A 85 18.40 -7.31 24.85
CA ALA A 85 18.30 -8.23 23.74
C ALA A 85 19.68 -8.60 23.21
N SER A 86 19.78 -9.86 22.81
CA SER A 86 20.88 -10.43 22.06
C SER A 86 20.29 -11.41 21.04
N GLY A 87 21.06 -11.71 20.00
CA GLY A 87 20.64 -12.69 19.00
C GLY A 87 20.45 -12.10 17.60
N PRO A 88 20.06 -12.96 16.65
CA PRO A 88 20.02 -12.61 15.24
C PRO A 88 18.87 -11.64 14.93
N CYS A 89 19.03 -10.90 13.84
CA CYS A 89 17.96 -10.10 13.28
C CYS A 89 16.79 -11.01 12.88
N ALA A 90 15.55 -10.63 13.22
CA ALA A 90 14.37 -11.26 12.63
C ALA A 90 14.42 -11.13 11.10
N GLU A 91 13.99 -12.17 10.38
CA GLU A 91 14.05 -12.14 8.92
C GLU A 91 13.24 -10.96 8.37
N PRO A 92 13.88 -10.02 7.63
CA PRO A 92 13.15 -8.89 7.08
C PRO A 92 12.02 -9.34 6.16
N VAL A 93 10.87 -8.68 6.25
CA VAL A 93 9.70 -8.97 5.42
C VAL A 93 9.43 -7.85 4.44
N ARG A 94 8.84 -8.19 3.28
CA ARG A 94 8.39 -7.20 2.30
C ARG A 94 7.18 -6.44 2.84
N VAL A 95 7.19 -5.13 2.65
CA VAL A 95 6.12 -4.20 3.02
C VAL A 95 5.92 -3.16 1.92
N LEU A 96 4.71 -2.62 1.80
CA LEU A 96 4.48 -1.44 0.98
C LEU A 96 4.89 -0.20 1.80
N TYR A 97 6.05 0.38 1.50
CA TYR A 97 6.64 1.48 2.27
C TYR A 97 6.17 2.86 1.77
N ALA A 98 6.03 2.99 0.46
CA ALA A 98 5.45 4.15 -0.24
C ALA A 98 4.63 3.65 -1.44
N PRO A 99 3.82 4.51 -2.09
CA PRO A 99 3.08 4.12 -3.29
C PRO A 99 3.99 3.44 -4.33
N PHE A 100 3.67 2.18 -4.67
CA PHE A 100 4.44 1.31 -5.57
C PHE A 100 5.90 1.01 -5.16
N ASP A 101 6.34 1.49 -4.00
CA ASP A 101 7.67 1.22 -3.44
C ASP A 101 7.55 0.18 -2.32
N GLU A 102 7.76 -1.06 -2.73
CA GLU A 102 7.92 -2.16 -1.80
C GLU A 102 9.36 -2.23 -1.33
N GLN A 103 9.51 -2.27 0.00
CA GLN A 103 10.81 -2.34 0.67
C GLN A 103 10.80 -3.47 1.68
N TRP A 104 11.88 -3.59 2.44
CA TRP A 104 12.04 -4.53 3.52
C TRP A 104 11.86 -3.83 4.87
N LEU A 105 11.31 -4.55 5.84
CA LEU A 105 11.13 -4.12 7.23
C LEU A 105 11.59 -5.24 8.17
N ILE A 106 12.31 -4.90 9.24
CA ILE A 106 12.51 -5.81 10.37
C ILE A 106 11.18 -5.89 11.14
N PRO A 107 10.47 -7.05 11.14
CA PRO A 107 9.12 -7.15 11.67
C PRO A 107 9.11 -7.32 13.20
N ASP A 108 9.66 -6.34 13.90
CA ASP A 108 9.83 -6.34 15.35
C ASP A 108 9.07 -5.17 15.98
N GLN A 109 8.10 -5.49 16.84
CA GLN A 109 7.23 -4.51 17.47
C GLN A 109 7.99 -3.51 18.37
N ARG A 110 9.16 -3.88 18.86
CA ARG A 110 10.05 -3.02 19.66
C ARG A 110 10.62 -1.87 18.82
N LEU A 111 10.71 -2.05 17.50
CA LEU A 111 11.22 -1.06 16.55
C LEU A 111 10.14 -0.12 15.99
N ILE A 112 8.86 -0.43 16.23
CA ILE A 112 7.72 0.22 15.56
C ILE A 112 6.87 1.01 16.58
N ASP A 113 6.87 2.34 16.44
CA ASP A 113 6.14 3.27 17.32
C ASP A 113 4.64 2.93 17.46
N ALA A 114 3.98 2.58 16.37
CA ALA A 114 2.61 2.08 16.37
C ALA A 114 2.47 0.93 15.37
N ALA A 115 2.55 -0.31 15.86
CA ALA A 115 2.62 -1.49 15.00
C ALA A 115 1.31 -1.87 14.31
N ARG A 116 0.16 -1.45 14.85
CA ARG A 116 -1.18 -1.88 14.41
C ARG A 116 -1.28 -3.41 14.30
N PRO A 117 -1.12 -4.16 15.42
CA PRO A 117 -1.14 -5.62 15.42
C PRO A 117 -2.31 -6.23 14.64
N GLU A 118 -3.47 -5.57 14.66
CA GLU A 118 -4.66 -5.94 13.90
C GLU A 118 -4.45 -6.09 12.38
N LEU A 119 -3.54 -5.34 11.77
CA LEU A 119 -3.17 -5.51 10.35
C LEU A 119 -2.28 -6.73 10.13
N TRP A 120 -1.41 -7.04 11.09
CA TRP A 120 -0.50 -8.18 11.02
C TRP A 120 -1.24 -9.50 11.23
N ARG A 121 -2.23 -9.53 12.12
CA ARG A 121 -3.10 -10.70 12.35
C ARG A 121 -3.84 -11.18 11.12
N VAL A 122 -4.27 -10.24 10.27
CA VAL A 122 -5.03 -10.54 9.06
C VAL A 122 -4.15 -10.57 7.81
N ALA A 123 -2.83 -10.43 7.95
CA ALA A 123 -1.88 -10.48 6.85
C ALA A 123 -1.55 -11.94 6.51
N ASP A 124 -2.11 -12.43 5.41
CA ASP A 124 -1.80 -13.73 4.83
C ASP A 124 -1.76 -13.63 3.29
N GLU A 125 -1.56 -14.78 2.62
CA GLU A 125 -1.48 -14.87 1.16
C GLU A 125 -2.78 -14.45 0.43
N ARG A 126 -3.93 -14.45 1.12
CA ARG A 126 -5.24 -14.12 0.53
C ARG A 126 -5.66 -12.68 0.80
N GLN A 127 -4.95 -11.98 1.69
CA GLN A 127 -5.29 -10.63 2.06
C GLN A 127 -4.98 -9.62 0.95
N VAL A 128 -5.87 -8.64 0.83
CA VAL A 128 -5.64 -7.44 0.04
C VAL A 128 -5.85 -6.23 0.95
N PHE A 129 -4.82 -5.44 1.15
CA PHE A 129 -4.92 -4.17 1.83
C PHE A 129 -5.17 -3.06 0.82
N VAL A 130 -6.19 -2.25 1.07
CA VAL A 130 -6.49 -1.06 0.29
C VAL A 130 -6.07 0.16 1.07
N VAL A 131 -5.25 1.01 0.46
CA VAL A 131 -4.76 2.24 1.07
C VAL A 131 -5.39 3.42 0.33
N GLU A 132 -6.12 4.24 1.07
CA GLU A 132 -6.59 5.53 0.55
C GLU A 132 -5.38 6.45 0.36
N ALA A 133 -5.05 6.75 -0.90
CA ALA A 133 -4.05 7.74 -1.20
C ALA A 133 -4.57 9.10 -0.71
N GLN A 134 -3.74 9.85 0.02
CA GLN A 134 -4.15 11.21 0.38
C GLN A 134 -4.29 12.03 -0.89
N GLY A 135 -5.46 12.64 -1.05
CA GLY A 135 -5.81 13.46 -2.21
C GLY A 135 -4.79 14.55 -2.44
N ALA A 136 -4.55 14.80 -3.73
CA ALA A 136 -3.83 15.94 -4.23
C ALA A 136 -4.23 17.20 -3.45
N ARG A 137 -3.23 18.03 -3.14
CA ARG A 137 -3.45 19.40 -2.64
C ARG A 137 -4.46 20.10 -3.55
N ASP A 138 -5.27 20.98 -2.96
CA ASP A 138 -6.21 21.85 -3.66
C ASP A 138 -5.57 22.38 -4.96
N GLY A 139 -6.16 22.05 -6.11
CA GLY A 139 -5.77 22.59 -7.43
C GLY A 139 -5.06 21.65 -8.41
N ALA A 140 -4.88 20.36 -8.12
CA ALA A 140 -4.52 19.42 -9.19
C ALA A 140 -5.72 19.22 -10.14
N ALA A 141 -5.52 19.43 -11.43
CA ALA A 141 -6.54 19.12 -12.43
C ALA A 141 -6.92 17.64 -12.34
N ASP A 142 -8.22 17.34 -12.51
CA ASP A 142 -8.86 16.02 -12.39
C ASP A 142 -8.32 14.92 -13.35
N GLY A 143 -7.15 15.10 -13.99
CA GLY A 143 -6.57 14.21 -15.00
C GLY A 143 -5.17 13.66 -14.72
N ASP A 144 -4.36 14.31 -13.87
CA ASP A 144 -2.92 14.00 -13.77
C ASP A 144 -2.54 13.15 -12.54
N ALA A 145 -3.40 13.13 -11.51
CA ALA A 145 -3.17 12.34 -10.32
C ALA A 145 -3.43 10.84 -10.57
N GLY A 146 -2.58 9.96 -10.01
CA GLY A 146 -2.81 8.52 -10.01
C GLY A 146 -4.10 8.11 -9.27
N PRO A 147 -4.43 6.81 -9.27
CA PRO A 147 -5.67 6.31 -8.68
C PRO A 147 -5.75 6.67 -7.19
N PRO A 148 -6.95 7.04 -6.67
CA PRO A 148 -7.12 7.45 -5.27
C PRO A 148 -6.99 6.28 -4.28
N LEU A 149 -6.92 5.06 -4.79
CA LEU A 149 -6.73 3.83 -4.04
C LEU A 149 -5.49 3.10 -4.54
N LEU A 150 -4.70 2.60 -3.59
CA LEU A 150 -3.64 1.62 -3.83
C LEU A 150 -4.08 0.28 -3.25
N ALA A 151 -3.77 -0.81 -3.94
CA ALA A 151 -3.99 -2.16 -3.44
C ALA A 151 -2.65 -2.89 -3.31
N THR A 152 -2.47 -3.65 -2.23
CA THR A 152 -1.27 -4.46 -2.01
C THR A 152 -1.61 -5.73 -1.24
N SER A 153 -0.83 -6.79 -1.46
CA SER A 153 -0.86 -7.99 -0.62
C SER A 153 0.19 -7.97 0.50
N LEU A 154 0.93 -6.87 0.64
CA LEU A 154 1.94 -6.69 1.67
C LEU A 154 1.42 -5.79 2.79
N PRO A 155 1.92 -5.92 4.04
CA PRO A 155 1.60 -4.97 5.10
C PRO A 155 1.96 -3.53 4.66
N PRO A 156 0.99 -2.59 4.66
CA PRO A 156 1.24 -1.22 4.23
C PRO A 156 1.74 -0.36 5.38
N VAL A 157 2.97 0.14 5.31
CA VAL A 157 3.61 1.00 6.33
C VAL A 157 3.80 2.44 5.86
N LEU A 158 2.92 2.90 4.96
CA LEU A 158 2.95 4.25 4.41
C LEU A 158 2.76 5.31 5.51
N ARG A 159 3.28 6.51 5.28
CA ARG A 159 3.24 7.61 6.27
C ARG A 159 1.83 8.16 6.55
N ALA A 160 0.91 8.04 5.60
CA ALA A 160 -0.41 8.65 5.67
C ALA A 160 -1.49 7.81 4.96
N GLY A 161 -2.74 8.25 5.11
CA GLY A 161 -3.91 7.57 4.54
C GLY A 161 -4.65 6.69 5.53
N ARG A 162 -5.58 5.90 5.02
CA ARG A 162 -6.34 4.88 5.76
C ARG A 162 -6.13 3.53 5.09
N VAL A 163 -5.88 2.52 5.91
CA VAL A 163 -5.75 1.13 5.46
C VAL A 163 -7.08 0.44 5.72
N ARG A 164 -7.64 -0.19 4.68
CA ARG A 164 -8.84 -1.02 4.70
C ARG A 164 -8.47 -2.42 4.23
N PRO A 165 -8.27 -3.39 5.14
CA PRO A 165 -8.13 -4.79 4.75
C PRO A 165 -9.41 -5.27 4.07
N LEU A 166 -9.30 -6.10 3.03
CA LEU A 166 -10.45 -6.70 2.36
C LEU A 166 -11.12 -7.75 3.26
N TYR A 167 -10.34 -8.45 4.08
CA TYR A 167 -10.84 -9.48 5.00
C TYR A 167 -10.54 -9.14 6.45
N ARG A 168 -11.53 -9.34 7.33
CA ARG A 168 -11.44 -9.09 8.79
C ARG A 168 -10.78 -10.24 9.54
N ARG A 169 -10.63 -11.40 8.89
CA ARG A 169 -9.98 -12.60 9.40
C ARG A 169 -9.06 -13.23 8.35
N PRO A 170 -8.04 -14.01 8.78
CA PRO A 170 -7.24 -14.83 7.88
C PRO A 170 -8.08 -15.81 7.06
N GLY A 171 -7.51 -16.32 5.97
CA GLY A 171 -8.12 -17.32 5.09
C GLY A 171 -9.17 -16.75 4.15
N ALA A 172 -9.15 -15.45 3.87
CA ALA A 172 -10.21 -14.73 3.15
C ALA A 172 -11.60 -14.83 3.84
N ALA A 173 -11.62 -14.92 5.16
CA ALA A 173 -12.85 -14.99 5.94
C ALA A 173 -13.34 -13.60 6.35
N GLU A 174 -14.67 -13.47 6.46
CA GLU A 174 -15.35 -12.23 6.89
C GLU A 174 -14.90 -10.98 6.10
N PRO A 175 -15.39 -10.78 4.86
CA PRO A 175 -15.03 -9.61 4.09
C PRO A 175 -15.42 -8.33 4.83
N ASN A 176 -14.52 -7.34 4.79
CA ASN A 176 -14.74 -5.98 5.26
C ASN A 176 -15.63 -5.23 4.26
N LEU A 177 -16.87 -5.69 4.12
CA LEU A 177 -17.90 -5.07 3.32
C LEU A 177 -19.11 -4.76 4.23
N ALA A 178 -19.89 -3.74 3.87
CA ALA A 178 -21.16 -3.47 4.55
C ALA A 178 -22.03 -4.73 4.52
N LEU A 179 -22.60 -5.08 5.69
CA LEU A 179 -23.43 -6.26 5.82
C LEU A 179 -24.64 -6.16 4.87
N GLY A 180 -24.90 -7.21 4.09
CA GLY A 180 -25.98 -7.22 3.11
C GLY A 180 -25.64 -6.59 1.75
N LEU A 181 -24.49 -5.91 1.60
CA LEU A 181 -24.11 -5.26 0.34
C LEU A 181 -24.02 -6.25 -0.83
N THR A 182 -23.33 -7.37 -0.65
CA THR A 182 -23.19 -8.40 -1.71
C THR A 182 -24.53 -9.04 -2.07
N GLY A 183 -25.42 -9.23 -1.10
CA GLY A 183 -26.78 -9.72 -1.33
C GLY A 183 -27.64 -8.73 -2.10
N HIS A 184 -27.55 -7.43 -1.77
CA HIS A 184 -28.23 -6.38 -2.51
C HIS A 184 -27.71 -6.28 -3.96
N LEU A 185 -26.39 -6.29 -4.16
CA LEU A 185 -25.79 -6.33 -5.50
C LEU A 185 -26.22 -7.58 -6.27
N ALA A 186 -26.32 -8.74 -5.61
CA ALA A 186 -26.79 -9.97 -6.24
C ALA A 186 -28.22 -9.85 -6.79
N ALA A 187 -29.11 -9.22 -6.03
CA ALA A 187 -30.49 -8.97 -6.47
C ALA A 187 -30.56 -8.03 -7.68
N ARG A 188 -29.63 -7.06 -7.78
CA ARG A 188 -29.57 -6.07 -8.86
C ARG A 188 -28.91 -6.62 -10.13
N LEU A 189 -27.84 -7.40 -9.97
CA LEU A 189 -27.00 -7.92 -11.06
C LEU A 189 -27.41 -9.32 -11.53
N GLY A 190 -28.22 -10.05 -10.77
CA GLY A 190 -28.62 -11.43 -11.07
C GLY A 190 -27.57 -12.49 -10.71
N HIS A 191 -26.42 -12.10 -10.17
CA HIS A 191 -25.39 -13.01 -9.66
C HIS A 191 -24.71 -12.42 -8.43
N ALA A 192 -24.24 -13.26 -7.50
CA ALA A 192 -23.54 -12.80 -6.30
C ALA A 192 -22.08 -12.42 -6.63
N PRO A 193 -21.68 -11.13 -6.56
CA PRO A 193 -20.28 -10.75 -6.76
C PRO A 193 -19.42 -11.22 -5.59
N SER A 194 -18.20 -11.66 -5.87
CA SER A 194 -17.23 -11.97 -4.81
C SER A 194 -16.74 -10.68 -4.12
N PRO A 195 -16.17 -10.76 -2.90
CA PRO A 195 -15.58 -9.58 -2.26
C PRO A 195 -14.48 -8.91 -3.11
N VAL A 196 -13.72 -9.72 -3.86
CA VAL A 196 -12.70 -9.22 -4.79
C VAL A 196 -13.33 -8.47 -5.96
N ASP A 197 -14.51 -8.86 -6.43
CA ASP A 197 -15.24 -8.15 -7.50
C ASP A 197 -15.75 -6.80 -7.03
N VAL A 198 -16.29 -6.74 -5.82
CA VAL A 198 -16.69 -5.47 -5.20
C VAL A 198 -15.48 -4.56 -5.03
N LEU A 199 -14.32 -5.11 -4.64
CA LEU A 199 -13.10 -4.33 -4.52
C LEU A 199 -12.56 -3.88 -5.88
N ALA A 200 -12.62 -4.73 -6.90
CA ALA A 200 -12.23 -4.40 -8.26
C ALA A 200 -13.07 -3.23 -8.79
N TRP A 201 -14.40 -3.36 -8.72
CA TRP A 201 -15.33 -2.29 -9.06
C TRP A 201 -14.96 -0.99 -8.35
N THR A 202 -14.81 -1.06 -7.02
CA THR A 202 -14.42 0.08 -6.18
C THR A 202 -13.13 0.75 -6.66
N THR A 203 -12.11 -0.05 -6.97
CA THR A 203 -10.80 0.45 -7.44
C THR A 203 -10.91 1.18 -8.78
N ALA A 204 -11.77 0.70 -9.67
CA ALA A 204 -12.00 1.32 -10.97
C ALA A 204 -12.70 2.68 -10.83
N VAL A 205 -13.78 2.75 -10.02
CA VAL A 205 -14.73 3.87 -10.04
C VAL A 205 -14.61 4.85 -8.87
N ALA A 206 -13.84 4.54 -7.83
CA ALA A 206 -13.70 5.43 -6.69
C ALA A 206 -13.15 6.79 -7.12
N ARG A 207 -13.77 7.86 -6.60
CA ARG A 207 -13.35 9.25 -6.84
C ARG A 207 -13.30 10.06 -5.54
N PRO A 208 -12.34 10.99 -5.40
CA PRO A 208 -12.30 11.90 -4.27
C PRO A 208 -13.48 12.88 -4.30
N THR A 209 -14.06 13.12 -3.13
CA THR A 209 -15.05 14.18 -2.88
C THR A 209 -14.73 14.85 -1.54
N PRO A 210 -15.29 16.04 -1.24
CA PRO A 210 -15.10 16.68 0.06
C PRO A 210 -15.54 15.81 1.26
N ALA A 211 -16.47 14.87 1.06
CA ALA A 211 -16.95 13.96 2.10
C ALA A 211 -16.09 12.68 2.26
N GLY A 212 -15.12 12.47 1.37
CA GLY A 212 -14.30 11.26 1.29
C GLY A 212 -14.37 10.61 -0.10
N LEU A 213 -13.89 9.37 -0.22
CA LEU A 213 -13.96 8.63 -1.49
C LEU A 213 -15.39 8.16 -1.76
N ALA A 214 -16.02 8.70 -2.79
CA ALA A 214 -17.30 8.22 -3.29
C ALA A 214 -17.09 7.03 -4.24
N VAL A 215 -18.00 6.06 -4.18
CA VAL A 215 -17.97 4.83 -4.97
C VAL A 215 -19.32 4.67 -5.67
N PRO A 216 -19.48 5.20 -6.89
CA PRO A 216 -20.70 5.00 -7.66
C PRO A 216 -20.99 3.51 -7.86
N LEU A 217 -22.18 3.06 -7.47
CA LEU A 217 -22.63 1.68 -7.65
C LEU A 217 -23.68 1.61 -8.76
N THR A 218 -23.71 0.49 -9.49
CA THR A 218 -24.65 0.23 -10.58
C THR A 218 -25.34 -1.11 -10.39
N GLY A 219 -26.62 -1.18 -10.76
CA GLY A 219 -27.35 -2.42 -10.98
C GLY A 219 -27.33 -2.86 -12.45
N ASP A 220 -26.53 -2.23 -13.30
CA ASP A 220 -26.35 -2.59 -14.69
C ASP A 220 -25.24 -3.62 -14.87
N VAL A 221 -25.62 -4.80 -15.40
CA VAL A 221 -24.71 -5.96 -15.53
C VAL A 221 -23.54 -5.63 -16.46
N ASP A 222 -23.80 -5.07 -17.63
CA ASP A 222 -22.75 -4.77 -18.61
C ASP A 222 -21.78 -3.69 -18.09
N ALA A 223 -22.31 -2.65 -17.42
CA ALA A 223 -21.47 -1.65 -16.78
C ALA A 223 -20.63 -2.27 -15.66
N TRP A 224 -21.25 -3.07 -14.78
CA TRP A 224 -20.58 -3.76 -13.67
C TRP A 224 -19.44 -4.63 -14.16
N GLU A 225 -19.68 -5.50 -15.16
CA GLU A 225 -18.67 -6.40 -15.70
C GLU A 225 -17.47 -5.67 -16.30
N ARG A 226 -17.72 -4.59 -17.06
CA ARG A 226 -16.63 -3.74 -17.59
C ARG A 226 -15.83 -3.10 -16.47
N GLY A 227 -16.49 -2.52 -15.46
CA GLY A 227 -15.80 -1.90 -14.33
C GLY A 227 -15.02 -2.90 -13.48
N VAL A 228 -15.55 -4.10 -13.26
CA VAL A 228 -14.85 -5.19 -12.58
C VAL A 228 -13.64 -5.65 -13.39
N ALA A 229 -13.73 -5.75 -14.72
CA ALA A 229 -12.60 -6.13 -15.57
C ALA A 229 -11.44 -5.11 -15.47
N VAL A 230 -11.73 -3.81 -15.59
CA VAL A 230 -10.76 -2.73 -15.39
C VAL A 230 -10.18 -2.79 -13.97
N GLY A 231 -11.05 -2.92 -12.98
CA GLY A 231 -10.68 -3.01 -11.57
C GLY A 231 -9.75 -4.18 -11.25
N ARG A 232 -10.05 -5.38 -11.75
CA ARG A 232 -9.22 -6.58 -11.59
C ARG A 232 -7.85 -6.38 -12.23
N ARG A 233 -7.80 -5.73 -13.41
CA ARG A 233 -6.53 -5.38 -14.06
C ARG A 233 -5.71 -4.43 -13.20
N MET A 234 -6.33 -3.39 -12.63
CA MET A 234 -5.66 -2.46 -11.72
C MET A 234 -5.16 -3.16 -10.45
N LEU A 235 -5.99 -3.99 -9.81
CA LEU A 235 -5.60 -4.74 -8.62
C LEU A 235 -4.38 -5.62 -8.87
N TRP A 236 -4.35 -6.35 -9.98
CA TRP A 236 -3.20 -7.16 -10.37
C TRP A 236 -1.93 -6.32 -10.59
N LEU A 237 -2.04 -5.19 -11.30
CA LEU A 237 -0.91 -4.28 -11.53
C LEU A 237 -0.36 -3.67 -10.22
N MET A 238 -1.23 -3.28 -9.29
CA MET A 238 -0.83 -2.67 -8.02
C MET A 238 -0.26 -3.68 -7.03
N ARG A 239 -0.86 -4.87 -6.95
CA ARG A 239 -0.44 -5.93 -6.02
C ARG A 239 0.85 -6.61 -6.47
N ARG A 240 1.13 -6.59 -7.77
CA ARG A 240 2.32 -7.21 -8.39
C ARG A 240 2.50 -8.67 -7.96
N ASP A 241 1.36 -9.35 -7.76
CA ASP A 241 1.31 -10.75 -7.39
C ASP A 241 1.19 -11.63 -8.64
N GLY A 242 1.83 -12.80 -8.59
CA GLY A 242 1.80 -13.75 -9.71
C GLY A 242 2.71 -13.36 -10.88
N GLU A 243 2.22 -13.53 -12.10
CA GLU A 243 3.03 -13.30 -13.29
C GLU A 243 3.34 -11.81 -13.51
N ARG A 244 4.60 -11.50 -13.82
CA ARG A 244 5.01 -10.13 -14.09
C ARG A 244 4.33 -9.57 -15.33
N PRO A 245 3.81 -8.33 -15.28
CA PRO A 245 3.23 -7.69 -16.45
C PRO A 245 4.25 -7.51 -17.57
N LYS A 246 3.75 -7.59 -18.81
CA LYS A 246 4.53 -7.36 -20.03
C LYS A 246 3.86 -6.25 -20.83
N LEU A 247 4.66 -5.30 -21.31
CA LEU A 247 4.17 -4.29 -22.26
C LEU A 247 3.96 -4.92 -23.65
N PRO A 248 2.85 -4.60 -24.34
CA PRO A 248 2.63 -5.03 -25.71
C PRO A 248 3.60 -4.34 -26.68
N GLY A 249 3.70 -4.86 -27.91
CA GLY A 249 4.34 -4.16 -29.02
C GLY A 249 5.85 -3.91 -28.89
N GLY A 250 6.58 -4.70 -28.10
CA GLY A 250 8.04 -4.56 -27.97
C GLY A 250 8.51 -3.35 -27.16
N ARG A 251 7.60 -2.63 -26.49
CA ARG A 251 7.89 -1.44 -25.67
C ARG A 251 8.42 -1.74 -24.27
N ARG A 252 8.94 -2.95 -24.03
CA ARG A 252 9.48 -3.32 -22.72
C ARG A 252 10.68 -2.42 -22.39
N PRO A 253 10.77 -1.82 -21.18
CA PRO A 253 11.92 -1.03 -20.79
C PRO A 253 13.17 -1.91 -20.65
N TYR A 254 14.30 -1.41 -21.13
CA TYR A 254 15.61 -2.07 -21.00
C TYR A 254 16.68 -1.06 -20.61
N VAL A 255 17.77 -1.57 -20.00
CA VAL A 255 18.98 -0.79 -19.78
C VAL A 255 19.70 -0.61 -21.13
N ARG A 256 19.70 0.62 -21.66
CA ARG A 256 20.38 0.99 -22.92
C ARG A 256 21.82 1.42 -22.69
N ALA A 257 22.09 2.04 -21.54
CA ALA A 257 23.43 2.31 -21.05
C ALA A 257 23.54 1.80 -19.60
N PRO A 258 24.60 1.06 -19.24
CA PRO A 258 24.76 0.50 -17.90
C PRO A 258 24.60 1.56 -16.81
N LEU A 259 23.88 1.22 -15.75
CA LEU A 259 23.76 2.11 -14.59
C LEU A 259 25.11 2.18 -13.86
N PRO A 260 25.56 3.36 -13.43
CA PRO A 260 26.76 3.48 -12.61
C PRO A 260 26.56 2.75 -11.28
N SER A 261 27.65 2.46 -10.57
CA SER A 261 27.57 1.76 -9.29
C SER A 261 26.82 2.56 -8.22
N ARG A 262 26.74 3.88 -8.34
CA ARG A 262 26.02 4.76 -7.41
C ARG A 262 25.42 5.95 -8.17
N PRO A 263 24.29 5.77 -8.84
CA PRO A 263 23.61 6.91 -9.45
C PRO A 263 23.14 7.86 -8.34
N LEU A 264 23.29 9.17 -8.56
CA LEU A 264 22.91 10.23 -7.63
C LEU A 264 21.72 11.04 -8.16
N THR A 265 21.59 11.15 -9.49
CA THR A 265 20.51 11.91 -10.10
C THR A 265 19.66 11.05 -11.02
N VAL A 266 18.38 11.39 -11.11
CA VAL A 266 17.45 10.85 -12.11
C VAL A 266 16.89 12.03 -12.91
N ARG A 267 16.92 11.91 -14.24
CA ARG A 267 16.32 12.86 -15.17
C ARG A 267 15.52 12.10 -16.21
N TYR A 268 14.61 12.80 -16.87
CA TYR A 268 13.80 12.24 -17.94
C TYR A 268 14.04 13.00 -19.24
N ASP A 269 14.34 12.26 -20.29
CA ASP A 269 14.40 12.74 -21.67
C ASP A 269 13.09 12.35 -22.36
N ARG A 270 12.28 13.36 -22.70
CA ARG A 270 10.96 13.15 -23.31
C ARG A 270 11.06 12.73 -24.78
N ASP A 271 12.09 13.20 -25.49
CA ASP A 271 12.26 12.93 -26.93
C ASP A 271 12.78 11.51 -27.14
N GLU A 272 13.65 11.03 -26.25
CA GLU A 272 14.15 9.66 -26.28
C GLU A 272 13.29 8.64 -25.50
N GLU A 273 12.22 9.09 -24.82
CA GLU A 273 11.47 8.30 -23.84
C GLU A 273 12.42 7.55 -22.88
N ALA A 274 13.31 8.29 -22.20
CA ALA A 274 14.41 7.68 -21.46
C ALA A 274 14.56 8.23 -20.04
N LEU A 275 14.74 7.33 -19.08
CA LEU A 275 15.26 7.69 -17.75
C LEU A 275 16.78 7.70 -17.80
N LEU A 276 17.35 8.84 -17.43
CA LEU A 276 18.78 9.07 -17.33
C LEU A 276 19.17 9.01 -15.85
N LEU A 277 19.96 8.01 -15.48
CA LEU A 277 20.48 7.81 -14.13
C LEU A 277 21.99 8.07 -14.17
N ASP A 278 22.36 9.35 -14.08
CA ASP A 278 23.68 9.88 -14.45
C ASP A 278 24.11 9.39 -15.86
N GLU A 279 25.18 8.59 -15.99
CA GLU A 279 25.62 8.01 -17.26
C GLU A 279 24.77 6.82 -17.73
N GLY A 280 23.92 6.29 -16.85
CA GLY A 280 23.02 5.17 -17.12
C GLY A 280 21.77 5.59 -17.86
N ARG A 281 21.20 4.67 -18.63
CA ARG A 281 19.98 4.93 -19.44
C ARG A 281 19.04 3.74 -19.44
N VAL A 282 17.76 3.99 -19.15
CA VAL A 282 16.66 3.04 -19.29
C VAL A 282 15.66 3.57 -20.32
N SER A 283 15.34 2.77 -21.34
CA SER A 283 14.40 3.15 -22.41
C SER A 283 13.79 1.91 -23.10
N PRO A 284 12.55 1.98 -23.61
CA PRO A 284 11.64 3.13 -23.54
C PRO A 284 10.95 3.26 -22.18
N VAL A 285 10.68 4.49 -21.77
CA VAL A 285 9.90 4.88 -20.60
C VAL A 285 8.89 5.91 -21.07
N PRO A 286 7.62 5.55 -21.26
CA PRO A 286 6.61 6.48 -21.73
C PRO A 286 6.44 7.69 -20.79
N PRO A 287 6.11 8.89 -21.31
CA PRO A 287 5.91 10.08 -20.50
C PRO A 287 4.91 9.87 -19.36
N GLU A 288 3.86 9.09 -19.60
CA GLU A 288 2.80 8.82 -18.64
C GLU A 288 3.29 8.00 -17.44
N ALA A 289 4.30 7.15 -17.63
CA ALA A 289 4.94 6.42 -16.53
C ALA A 289 5.87 7.33 -15.73
N TRP A 290 6.58 8.25 -16.40
CA TRP A 290 7.39 9.28 -15.75
C TRP A 290 6.53 10.25 -14.94
N GLU A 291 5.48 10.78 -15.54
CA GLU A 291 4.57 11.76 -14.95
C GLU A 291 3.60 11.13 -13.92
N PHE A 292 3.64 9.82 -13.72
CA PHE A 292 2.73 9.13 -12.80
C PHE A 292 2.95 9.59 -11.35
N GLU A 293 1.92 10.18 -10.76
CA GLU A 293 1.94 10.64 -9.37
C GLU A 293 1.05 9.80 -8.46
N ALA A 294 1.46 9.64 -7.21
CA ALA A 294 0.63 9.11 -6.14
C ALA A 294 0.76 10.01 -4.91
N GLY A 295 -0.35 10.59 -4.45
CA GLY A 295 -0.35 11.56 -3.35
C GLY A 295 0.39 12.87 -3.67
N GLY A 296 0.37 13.31 -4.94
CA GLY A 296 1.02 14.54 -5.41
C GLY A 296 2.54 14.47 -5.48
N VAL A 297 3.10 13.25 -5.53
CA VAL A 297 4.53 13.00 -5.69
C VAL A 297 4.75 12.03 -6.83
N ARG A 298 5.71 12.32 -7.69
CA ARG A 298 6.11 11.46 -8.79
C ARG A 298 6.72 10.16 -8.26
N VAL A 299 6.11 9.04 -8.67
CA VAL A 299 6.43 7.72 -8.10
C VAL A 299 7.87 7.31 -8.39
N LEU A 300 8.33 7.47 -9.63
CA LEU A 300 9.69 7.07 -10.03
C LEU A 300 10.78 7.91 -9.35
N GLU A 301 10.56 9.21 -9.16
CA GLU A 301 11.49 10.08 -8.42
C GLU A 301 11.58 9.67 -6.95
N GLN A 302 10.43 9.46 -6.28
CA GLN A 302 10.39 9.02 -4.89
C GLN A 302 11.05 7.66 -4.71
N TRP A 303 10.77 6.71 -5.59
CA TRP A 303 11.34 5.36 -5.57
C TRP A 303 12.87 5.39 -5.74
N PHE A 304 13.38 6.27 -6.61
CA PHE A 304 14.81 6.47 -6.81
C PHE A 304 15.46 7.14 -5.60
N ALA A 305 14.88 8.21 -5.08
CA ALA A 305 15.37 8.93 -3.91
C ALA A 305 15.53 8.01 -2.69
N ALA A 306 14.56 7.11 -2.44
CA ALA A 306 14.65 6.12 -1.36
C ALA A 306 15.88 5.19 -1.47
N ARG A 307 16.41 5.02 -2.68
CA ARG A 307 17.59 4.19 -2.99
C ARG A 307 18.89 5.01 -3.05
N THR A 308 18.86 6.31 -3.29
CA THR A 308 20.07 7.11 -3.50
C THR A 308 20.36 8.16 -2.43
N GLU A 309 19.36 8.63 -1.69
CA GLU A 309 19.56 9.60 -0.60
C GLU A 309 20.54 9.07 0.45
N ALA A 310 21.50 9.90 0.85
CA ALA A 310 22.47 9.53 1.87
C ALA A 310 21.81 9.44 3.25
N GLY A 311 22.14 8.39 4.00
CA GLY A 311 21.76 8.32 5.41
C GLY A 311 22.61 9.27 6.24
N GLU A 312 22.05 9.78 7.34
CA GLU A 312 22.76 10.66 8.27
C GLU A 312 24.01 9.96 8.83
N PRO A 313 25.22 10.54 8.67
CA PRO A 313 26.45 9.95 9.17
C PRO A 313 26.39 9.63 10.68
N GLY A 314 26.95 8.49 11.07
CA GLY A 314 26.92 8.03 12.47
C GLY A 314 25.61 7.35 12.90
N THR A 315 24.59 7.33 12.05
CA THR A 315 23.33 6.61 12.33
C THR A 315 23.28 5.24 11.65
N LEU A 316 22.38 4.37 12.11
CA LEU A 316 22.11 3.10 11.43
C LEU A 316 21.62 3.30 9.98
N ALA A 317 20.94 4.41 9.68
CA ALA A 317 20.48 4.71 8.33
C ALA A 317 21.63 4.94 7.33
N ALA A 318 22.83 5.31 7.79
CA ALA A 318 24.03 5.43 6.95
C ALA A 318 24.56 4.08 6.45
N ILE A 319 24.19 2.97 7.09
CA ILE A 319 24.48 1.62 6.59
C ILE A 319 23.57 1.38 5.38
N ARG A 320 24.17 1.42 4.18
CA ARG A 320 23.50 1.27 2.87
C ARG A 320 24.35 0.40 1.94
N PRO A 321 23.80 -0.11 0.83
CA PRO A 321 24.57 -0.92 -0.11
C PRO A 321 25.75 -0.12 -0.68
N VAL A 322 26.89 -0.79 -0.84
CA VAL A 322 28.10 -0.16 -1.37
C VAL A 322 28.00 0.14 -2.86
N ALA A 323 27.10 -0.52 -3.59
CA ALA A 323 26.83 -0.33 -5.00
C ALA A 323 25.35 -0.63 -5.29
N TRP A 324 24.88 -0.18 -6.45
CA TRP A 324 23.55 -0.41 -7.00
C TRP A 324 23.31 -1.92 -7.22
N PRO A 325 22.43 -2.57 -6.45
CA PRO A 325 22.11 -3.97 -6.63
C PRO A 325 21.33 -4.21 -7.94
N GLN A 326 21.62 -5.31 -8.63
CA GLN A 326 20.88 -5.72 -9.85
C GLN A 326 19.37 -5.88 -9.60
N ALA A 327 18.99 -6.27 -8.38
CA ALA A 327 17.58 -6.37 -7.97
C ALA A 327 16.85 -5.02 -8.14
N TRP A 328 17.49 -3.89 -7.80
CA TRP A 328 16.88 -2.57 -7.97
C TRP A 328 16.67 -2.22 -9.44
N THR A 329 17.58 -2.60 -10.34
CA THR A 329 17.32 -2.44 -11.79
C THR A 329 16.10 -3.25 -12.21
N SER A 330 15.97 -4.49 -11.74
CA SER A 330 14.83 -5.34 -12.08
C SER A 330 13.52 -4.77 -11.56
N GLU A 331 13.51 -4.29 -10.31
CA GLU A 331 12.38 -3.59 -9.70
C GLU A 331 12.01 -2.31 -10.47
N LEU A 332 13.00 -1.52 -10.92
CA LEU A 332 12.77 -0.31 -11.72
C LEU A 332 12.08 -0.62 -13.06
N LEU A 333 12.57 -1.62 -13.80
CA LEU A 333 11.97 -2.01 -15.08
C LEU A 333 10.55 -2.53 -14.92
N GLU A 334 10.29 -3.28 -13.86
CA GLU A 334 8.95 -3.74 -13.50
C GLU A 334 8.04 -2.57 -13.11
N LEU A 335 8.53 -1.64 -12.29
CA LEU A 335 7.79 -0.45 -11.87
C LEU A 335 7.39 0.41 -13.07
N VAL A 336 8.32 0.72 -13.97
CA VAL A 336 8.01 1.44 -15.22
C VAL A 336 6.90 0.74 -16.01
N THR A 337 6.98 -0.59 -16.13
CA THR A 337 5.97 -1.40 -16.82
C THR A 337 4.59 -1.29 -16.14
N VAL A 338 4.54 -1.40 -14.81
CA VAL A 338 3.30 -1.27 -14.02
C VAL A 338 2.68 0.11 -14.18
N LEU A 339 3.47 1.17 -14.04
CA LEU A 339 2.98 2.55 -14.15
C LEU A 339 2.46 2.86 -15.56
N THR A 340 3.15 2.39 -16.59
CA THR A 340 2.70 2.50 -17.98
C THR A 340 1.34 1.85 -18.17
N LEU A 341 1.19 0.59 -17.76
CA LEU A 341 -0.07 -0.16 -17.93
C LEU A 341 -1.20 0.41 -17.08
N LEU A 342 -0.91 1.00 -15.91
CA LEU A 342 -1.92 1.71 -15.11
C LEU A 342 -2.35 3.01 -15.78
N ALA A 343 -1.44 3.73 -16.41
CA ALA A 343 -1.76 4.95 -17.15
C ALA A 343 -2.65 4.67 -18.37
N GLU A 344 -2.44 3.55 -19.07
CA GLU A 344 -3.28 3.12 -20.20
C GLU A 344 -4.76 2.93 -19.80
N LEU A 345 -5.03 2.50 -18.55
CA LEU A 345 -6.40 2.31 -18.04
C LEU A 345 -7.12 3.62 -17.68
N ARG A 346 -6.44 4.78 -17.73
CA ARG A 346 -7.02 6.06 -17.31
C ARG A 346 -8.28 6.41 -18.12
N ALA A 347 -8.26 6.21 -19.43
CA ALA A 347 -9.40 6.51 -20.30
C ALA A 347 -10.64 5.66 -19.95
N GLU A 348 -10.43 4.37 -19.70
CA GLU A 348 -11.51 3.45 -19.29
C GLU A 348 -12.10 3.84 -17.94
N ARG A 349 -11.26 4.24 -16.98
CA ARG A 349 -11.73 4.74 -15.67
C ARG A 349 -12.56 6.01 -15.81
N VAL A 350 -12.10 6.98 -16.60
CA VAL A 350 -12.83 8.23 -16.84
C VAL A 350 -14.21 7.93 -17.45
N ALA A 351 -14.28 7.01 -18.41
CA ALA A 351 -15.55 6.57 -19.00
C ALA A 351 -16.49 5.94 -17.95
N LEU A 352 -15.98 5.13 -17.03
CA LEU A 352 -16.75 4.51 -15.95
C LEU A 352 -17.23 5.52 -14.89
N THR A 353 -16.51 6.62 -14.70
CA THR A 353 -16.83 7.66 -13.71
C THR A 353 -17.59 8.87 -14.29
N SER A 354 -17.79 8.90 -15.61
CA SER A 354 -18.50 9.98 -16.30
C SER A 354 -19.96 10.08 -15.81
N PRO A 355 -20.56 11.28 -15.80
CA PRO A 355 -21.94 11.45 -15.33
C PRO A 355 -22.93 10.54 -16.08
N GLY A 356 -23.83 9.87 -15.35
CA GLY A 356 -24.88 9.03 -15.93
C GLY A 356 -24.58 7.54 -15.94
N LEU A 357 -24.10 6.99 -14.82
CA LEU A 357 -23.98 5.54 -14.64
C LEU A 357 -25.38 4.90 -14.77
N PRO A 358 -25.58 3.89 -15.63
CA PRO A 358 -26.89 3.26 -15.81
C PRO A 358 -27.33 2.57 -14.51
N ARG A 359 -28.65 2.60 -14.24
CA ARG A 359 -29.26 1.96 -13.05
C ARG A 359 -28.46 2.22 -11.75
N PRO A 360 -28.24 3.48 -11.35
CA PRO A 360 -27.41 3.79 -10.18
C PRO A 360 -28.05 3.21 -8.92
N ILE A 361 -27.21 2.74 -8.00
CA ILE A 361 -27.62 2.31 -6.65
C ILE A 361 -27.22 3.42 -5.68
N THR A 362 -28.21 4.04 -5.05
CA THR A 362 -28.00 5.23 -4.20
C THR A 362 -27.85 4.85 -2.73
N PRO A 363 -27.24 5.73 -1.89
CA PRO A 363 -27.29 5.62 -0.45
C PRO A 363 -28.70 5.49 0.11
N ALA A 364 -29.72 6.10 -0.50
CA ALA A 364 -31.11 5.94 -0.08
C ALA A 364 -31.61 4.50 -0.30
N GLU A 365 -31.35 3.92 -1.47
CA GLU A 365 -31.67 2.52 -1.78
C GLU A 365 -30.96 1.56 -0.81
N LEU A 366 -29.68 1.81 -0.50
CA LEU A 366 -28.94 0.99 0.47
C LEU A 366 -29.48 1.11 1.90
N ARG A 367 -30.06 2.25 2.30
CA ARG A 367 -30.74 2.40 3.59
C ARG A 367 -32.05 1.64 3.63
N GLU A 368 -32.84 1.72 2.56
CA GLU A 368 -34.09 0.97 2.43
C GLU A 368 -33.85 -0.55 2.45
N ALA A 369 -32.75 -1.00 1.84
CA ALA A 369 -32.29 -2.39 1.87
C ALA A 369 -31.65 -2.82 3.21
N GLY A 370 -31.53 -1.93 4.20
CA GLY A 370 -30.92 -2.22 5.50
C GLY A 370 -29.40 -2.44 5.46
N VAL A 371 -28.72 -2.08 4.37
CA VAL A 371 -27.26 -2.15 4.23
C VAL A 371 -26.59 -0.98 4.98
N LEU A 372 -27.23 0.19 4.97
CA LEU A 372 -26.78 1.39 5.67
C LEU A 372 -27.81 1.84 6.73
N PRO A 373 -27.35 2.43 7.87
CA PRO A 373 -25.96 2.59 8.27
C PRO A 373 -25.33 1.29 8.78
N VAL A 374 -24.02 1.15 8.60
CA VAL A 374 -23.28 0.00 9.13
C VAL A 374 -23.22 0.03 10.67
N PRO A 375 -23.32 -1.12 11.36
CA PRO A 375 -23.17 -1.17 12.81
C PRO A 375 -21.75 -0.80 13.23
N SER A 376 -21.60 -0.20 14.42
CA SER A 376 -20.31 0.28 14.94
C SER A 376 -19.25 -0.84 15.04
N ALA A 377 -19.68 -2.08 15.30
CA ALA A 377 -18.81 -3.25 15.36
C ALA A 377 -18.16 -3.61 14.00
N ALA A 378 -18.81 -3.27 12.87
CA ALA A 378 -18.24 -3.49 11.53
C ALA A 378 -17.07 -2.55 11.22
N ARG A 379 -16.94 -1.43 11.97
CA ARG A 379 -15.84 -0.47 11.82
C ARG A 379 -14.56 -0.87 12.57
N ARG A 380 -14.54 -2.05 13.19
CA ARG A 380 -13.45 -2.57 14.04
C ARG A 380 -12.90 -3.90 13.47
N PRO A 381 -11.68 -4.31 13.85
CA PRO A 381 -11.20 -5.67 13.56
C PRO A 381 -12.18 -6.73 14.11
N ALA A 382 -12.09 -7.97 13.61
CA ALA A 382 -12.85 -9.08 14.18
C ALA A 382 -12.47 -9.29 15.66
N SER A 383 -13.45 -9.65 16.50
CA SER A 383 -13.30 -9.73 17.95
C SER A 383 -12.61 -11.00 18.45
N VAL A 384 -12.55 -12.05 17.63
CA VAL A 384 -11.90 -13.32 17.98
C VAL A 384 -10.89 -13.67 16.89
N LEU A 385 -9.65 -13.89 17.32
CA LEU A 385 -8.53 -14.33 16.51
C LEU A 385 -7.97 -15.59 17.18
N ASP A 386 -7.73 -16.64 16.41
CA ASP A 386 -7.33 -17.96 16.94
C ASP A 386 -5.84 -18.04 17.32
N ALA A 387 -5.10 -16.94 17.25
CA ALA A 387 -3.66 -16.91 17.46
C ALA A 387 -3.32 -16.63 18.93
N GLN A 388 -2.52 -17.53 19.53
CA GLN A 388 -1.89 -17.30 20.83
C GLN A 388 -0.76 -16.27 20.66
N GLU A 389 -0.88 -15.13 21.36
CA GLU A 389 0.09 -14.03 21.28
C GLU A 389 0.94 -13.95 22.54
N GLU A 390 2.26 -13.87 22.34
CA GLU A 390 3.21 -13.62 23.41
C GLU A 390 3.21 -12.12 23.73
N GLY A 391 2.84 -11.79 24.97
CA GLY A 391 2.88 -10.45 25.53
C GLY A 391 4.29 -9.98 25.89
N PRO A 392 4.41 -8.78 26.47
CA PRO A 392 5.69 -8.19 26.81
C PRO A 392 6.51 -9.11 27.71
N GLU A 393 7.81 -9.23 27.43
CA GLU A 393 8.75 -9.99 28.26
C GLU A 393 8.33 -11.47 28.46
N GLY A 394 7.81 -12.12 27.42
CA GLY A 394 7.45 -13.54 27.46
C GLY A 394 6.14 -13.87 28.17
N GLN A 395 5.34 -12.86 28.54
CA GLN A 395 4.05 -13.10 29.20
C GLN A 395 3.05 -13.71 28.22
N LEU A 396 2.66 -14.97 28.39
CA LEU A 396 1.55 -15.52 27.60
C LEU A 396 0.24 -14.85 28.04
N ALA A 397 -0.48 -14.25 27.09
CA ALA A 397 -1.85 -13.83 27.35
C ALA A 397 -2.70 -15.10 27.53
N LEU A 398 -3.28 -15.28 28.73
CA LEU A 398 -4.38 -16.23 28.91
C LEU A 398 -5.56 -15.69 28.08
N LEU A 399 -5.90 -16.39 26.99
CA LEU A 399 -7.06 -16.08 26.13
C LEU A 399 -8.37 -16.29 26.89
#